data_AF-A0A5C7VBB9-F1
#
_entry.id   AF-A0A5C7VBB9-F1
#
_cell.length_a   1.000
_cell.length_b   1.000
_cell.length_c   1.000
_cell.angle_alpha   90.00
_cell.angle_beta   90.00
_cell.angle_gamma   90.00
#
_symmetry.space_group_name_H-M   'P 1'
#
loop_
_entity.id
_entity.type
_entity.pdbx_description
1 polymer ?
#
loop_
_entity_poly.entity_id
_entity_poly.type
_entity_poly.pdbx_seq_one_letter_code
_entity_poly.pdbx_strand_id
1 'polypeptide(L)'
;MKAVILAGGLGTRLAEETAVRPKPMVEIGGKPVLWHIMKIYSHYGINDFIVCLGYKGYVIKEYFANYFLHSSDVTFDIANNRMEVH
;
A
#
# COMPACT_ATOMS: atom_id res chain seq x y z
N MET A 1 10.04 16.76 -6.91
CA MET A 1 11.07 16.10 -6.07
C MET A 1 10.66 14.65 -5.87
N LYS A 2 11.60 13.70 -5.87
CA LYS A 2 11.32 12.27 -5.63
C LYS A 2 11.66 11.88 -4.20
N ALA A 3 10.85 11.04 -3.57
CA ALA A 3 11.14 10.42 -2.29
C ALA A 3 11.45 8.93 -2.46
N VAL A 4 12.49 8.45 -1.78
CA VAL A 4 12.84 7.03 -1.74
C VAL A 4 12.44 6.46 -0.39
N ILE A 5 11.63 5.40 -0.39
CA ILE A 5 11.19 4.69 0.82
C ILE A 5 11.81 3.28 0.82
N LEU A 6 12.61 2.98 1.85
CA LEU A 6 13.20 1.65 2.03
C LEU A 6 12.24 0.75 2.80
N ALA A 7 11.54 -0.13 2.07
CA ALA A 7 10.51 -1.03 2.59
C ALA A 7 10.95 -2.52 2.55
N GLY A 8 12.27 -2.78 2.52
CA GLY A 8 12.83 -4.10 2.20
C GLY A 8 13.32 -4.97 3.36
N GLY A 9 12.98 -4.67 4.62
CA GLY A 9 13.44 -5.45 5.77
C GLY A 9 12.71 -6.78 5.98
N LEU A 10 13.43 -7.80 6.44
CA LEU A 10 12.89 -9.14 6.76
C LEU A 10 11.95 -9.14 7.99
N GLY A 11 11.99 -8.09 8.83
CA GLY A 11 11.06 -7.94 9.95
C GLY A 11 11.39 -8.78 11.20
N THR A 12 12.58 -9.35 11.30
CA THR A 12 12.99 -10.33 12.34
C THR A 12 12.84 -9.91 13.80
N ARG A 13 12.69 -8.61 14.09
CA ARG A 13 12.49 -8.09 15.46
C ARG A 13 11.02 -8.04 15.91
N LEU A 14 10.07 -8.19 14.98
CA LEU A 14 8.61 -8.18 15.22
C LEU A 14 8.01 -9.47 14.64
N ALA A 15 8.64 -10.61 14.94
CA ALA A 15 8.37 -11.88 14.26
C ALA A 15 6.91 -12.35 14.36
N GLU A 16 6.22 -12.05 15.45
CA GLU A 16 4.82 -12.48 15.67
C GLU A 16 3.83 -11.83 14.67
N GLU A 17 3.99 -10.54 14.37
CA GLU A 17 3.15 -9.80 13.40
C GLU A 17 3.67 -9.89 11.97
N THR A 18 5.00 -9.92 11.79
CA THR A 18 5.64 -9.96 10.46
C THR A 18 5.63 -11.33 9.80
N ALA A 19 5.31 -12.39 10.53
CA ALA A 19 5.06 -13.72 9.97
C ALA A 19 3.90 -13.70 8.95
N VAL A 20 2.87 -12.90 9.21
CA VAL A 20 1.67 -12.84 8.36
C VAL A 20 1.85 -11.81 7.24
N ARG A 21 2.26 -10.57 7.54
CA ARG A 21 2.38 -9.47 6.56
C ARG A 21 3.66 -8.64 6.71
N PRO A 22 4.21 -8.05 5.63
CA PRO A 22 5.37 -7.16 5.74
C PRO A 22 5.09 -6.00 6.70
N LYS A 23 6.08 -5.55 7.48
CA LYS A 23 5.92 -4.41 8.40
C LYS A 23 5.35 -3.14 7.74
N PRO A 24 5.75 -2.75 6.50
CA PRO A 24 5.15 -1.60 5.81
C PRO A 24 3.63 -1.74 5.57
N MET A 25 3.11 -2.98 5.62
CA MET A 25 1.71 -3.34 5.38
C MET A 25 0.91 -3.57 6.66
N VAL A 26 1.50 -3.35 7.84
CA VAL A 26 0.74 -3.30 9.10
C VAL A 26 -0.24 -2.14 9.04
N GLU A 27 -1.49 -2.38 9.43
CA GLU A 27 -2.55 -1.39 9.33
C GLU A 27 -2.66 -0.53 10.59
N ILE A 28 -2.92 0.76 10.39
CA ILE A 28 -3.29 1.72 11.42
C ILE A 28 -4.55 2.42 10.90
N GLY A 29 -5.66 2.32 11.64
CA GLY A 29 -6.93 2.90 11.19
C GLY A 29 -7.43 2.35 9.84
N GLY A 30 -7.22 1.05 9.58
CA GLY A 30 -7.66 0.38 8.34
C GLY A 30 -6.83 0.68 7.09
N LYS A 31 -5.70 1.40 7.22
CA LYS A 31 -4.76 1.65 6.11
C LYS A 31 -3.33 1.26 6.49
N PRO A 32 -2.52 0.73 5.55
CA PRO A 32 -1.12 0.40 5.78
C PRO A 32 -0.28 1.57 6.27
N VAL A 33 0.73 1.30 7.13
CA VAL A 33 1.72 2.31 7.55
C VAL A 33 2.38 2.98 6.35
N LEU A 34 2.73 2.22 5.31
CA LEU A 34 3.32 2.77 4.09
C LEU A 34 2.40 3.81 3.41
N TRP A 35 1.09 3.57 3.42
CA TRP A 35 0.11 4.53 2.89
C TRP A 35 0.12 5.84 3.69
N HIS A 36 0.14 5.75 5.02
CA HIS A 36 0.20 6.93 5.89
C HIS A 36 1.44 7.78 5.61
N ILE A 37 2.62 7.14 5.50
CA ILE A 37 3.86 7.83 5.15
C ILE A 37 3.72 8.56 3.82
N MET A 38 3.23 7.88 2.78
CA MET A 38 3.06 8.50 1.46
C MET A 38 2.06 9.67 1.50
N LYS A 39 0.96 9.55 2.25
CA LYS A 39 -0.02 10.64 2.42
C LYS A 39 0.56 11.86 3.15
N ILE A 40 1.40 11.65 4.16
CA ILE A 40 2.10 12.74 4.85
C ILE A 40 3.01 13.49 3.88
N TYR A 41 3.84 12.78 3.11
CA TYR A 41 4.73 13.41 2.12
C TYR A 41 3.95 14.11 1.00
N SER A 42 2.85 13.51 0.55
CA SER A 42 1.97 14.09 -0.46
C SER A 42 1.31 15.37 0.01
N HIS A 43 0.94 15.48 1.30
CA HIS A 43 0.44 16.72 1.90
C HIS A 43 1.44 17.88 1.75
N TYR A 44 2.74 17.59 1.80
CA TYR A 44 3.82 18.57 1.56
C TYR A 44 4.29 18.65 0.10
N GLY A 45 3.50 18.14 -0.86
CA GLY A 45 3.75 18.27 -2.30
C GLY A 45 4.72 17.25 -2.90
N ILE A 46 5.13 16.22 -2.14
CA ILE A 46 5.98 15.13 -2.65
C ILE A 46 5.09 13.96 -3.10
N ASN A 47 4.96 13.77 -4.41
CA ASN A 47 4.04 12.81 -5.00
C ASN A 47 4.73 11.72 -5.85
N ASP A 48 6.04 11.82 -6.08
CA ASP A 48 6.81 10.83 -6.84
C ASP A 48 7.62 9.98 -5.86
N PHE A 49 7.24 8.70 -5.72
CA PHE A 49 7.80 7.78 -4.74
C PHE A 49 8.49 6.60 -5.42
N ILE A 50 9.70 6.30 -4.98
CA ILE A 50 10.42 5.06 -5.30
C ILE A 50 10.43 4.21 -4.05
N VAL A 51 9.75 3.07 -4.07
CA VAL A 51 9.69 2.14 -2.93
C VAL A 51 10.64 0.96 -3.19
N CYS A 52 11.73 0.89 -2.42
CA CYS A 52 12.68 -0.22 -2.48
C CYS A 52 12.13 -1.39 -1.66
N LEU A 53 11.58 -2.37 -2.37
CA LEU A 53 10.95 -3.55 -1.77
C LEU A 53 11.98 -4.64 -1.45
N GLY A 54 11.63 -5.53 -0.53
CA GLY A 54 12.43 -6.69 -0.14
C GLY A 54 11.53 -7.88 0.14
N TYR A 55 11.70 -8.55 1.28
CA TYR A 55 10.89 -9.71 1.67
C TYR A 55 9.39 -9.43 1.53
N LYS A 56 8.66 -10.35 0.87
CA LYS A 56 7.23 -10.25 0.59
C LYS A 56 6.80 -8.93 -0.12
N GLY A 57 7.69 -8.33 -0.92
CA GLY A 57 7.39 -7.10 -1.67
C GLY A 57 6.18 -7.19 -2.62
N TYR A 58 5.79 -8.40 -3.05
CA TYR A 58 4.60 -8.61 -3.87
C TYR A 58 3.31 -8.16 -3.17
N VAL A 59 3.22 -8.29 -1.83
CA VAL A 59 2.05 -7.85 -1.04
C VAL A 59 1.86 -6.33 -1.15
N ILE A 60 2.98 -5.59 -1.13
CA ILE A 60 2.96 -4.14 -1.30
C ILE A 60 2.49 -3.79 -2.72
N LYS A 61 3.01 -4.48 -3.75
CA LYS A 61 2.60 -4.27 -5.14
C LYS A 61 1.10 -4.53 -5.33
N GLU A 62 0.60 -5.63 -4.79
CA GLU A 62 -0.81 -6.02 -4.90
C GLU A 62 -1.75 -4.99 -4.28
N TYR A 63 -1.43 -4.50 -3.06
CA TYR A 63 -2.21 -3.47 -2.41
C TYR A 63 -2.32 -2.20 -3.26
N PHE A 64 -1.20 -1.74 -3.84
CA PHE A 64 -1.22 -0.51 -4.65
C PHE A 64 -1.77 -0.72 -6.07
N ALA A 65 -1.65 -1.92 -6.65
CA ALA A 65 -2.30 -2.26 -7.91
C ALA A 65 -3.83 -2.27 -7.77
N ASN A 66 -4.34 -2.70 -6.61
CA ASN A 66 -5.76 -2.73 -6.29
C ASN A 66 -6.18 -1.57 -5.37
N TYR A 67 -5.42 -0.47 -5.37
CA TYR A 67 -5.60 0.61 -4.39
C TYR A 67 -7.03 1.16 -4.35
N PHE A 68 -7.61 1.41 -5.53
CA PHE A 68 -8.97 1.92 -5.66
C PHE A 68 -10.03 0.93 -5.19
N LEU A 69 -9.85 -0.37 -5.46
CA LEU A 69 -10.73 -1.42 -4.96
C LEU A 69 -10.68 -1.54 -3.43
N HIS A 70 -9.52 -1.27 -2.82
CA HIS A 70 -9.35 -1.29 -1.36
C HIS A 70 -9.74 0.02 -0.66
N SER A 71 -9.95 1.10 -1.41
CA SER A 71 -10.05 2.45 -0.82
C SER A 71 -11.30 3.23 -1.22
N SER A 72 -12.12 2.67 -2.07
CA SER A 72 -13.27 3.36 -2.65
C SER A 72 -14.43 2.38 -2.81
N ASP A 73 -15.65 2.90 -2.88
CA ASP A 73 -16.82 2.09 -3.17
C ASP A 73 -16.83 1.78 -4.68
N VAL A 74 -17.22 0.56 -5.04
CA VAL A 74 -17.15 0.09 -6.44
C VAL A 74 -18.45 -0.57 -6.84
N THR A 75 -18.96 -0.19 -8.01
CA THR A 75 -20.12 -0.80 -8.63
C THR A 75 -19.70 -1.63 -9.84
N PHE A 76 -20.20 -2.86 -9.94
CA PHE A 76 -19.96 -3.76 -11.06
C PHE A 76 -21.23 -3.99 -11.87
N ASP A 77 -21.18 -3.65 -13.16
CA ASP A 77 -22.19 -4.03 -14.13
C ASP A 77 -21.65 -5.23 -14.93
N ILE A 78 -22.09 -6.42 -14.56
CA ILE A 78 -21.65 -7.68 -15.19
C ILE A 78 -22.25 -7.85 -16.59
N ALA A 79 -23.44 -7.29 -16.84
CA ALA A 79 -24.10 -7.41 -18.13
C ALA A 79 -23.33 -6.65 -19.22
N ASN A 80 -22.75 -5.50 -18.87
CA ASN A 80 -21.96 -4.67 -19.77
C ASN A 80 -20.45 -4.75 -19.53
N ASN A 81 -20.02 -5.57 -18.55
CA ASN A 81 -18.63 -5.71 -18.11
C ASN A 81 -17.96 -4.37 -17.75
N ARG A 82 -18.66 -3.51 -16.99
CA ARG A 82 -18.19 -2.18 -16.57
C ARG A 82 -17.96 -2.13 -15.07
N MET A 83 -16.95 -1.35 -14.67
CA MET A 83 -16.62 -1.07 -13.27
C MET A 83 -16.56 0.44 -13.06
N GLU A 84 -17.29 0.92 -12.08
CA GLU A 84 -17.30 2.32 -11.66
C GLU A 84 -16.79 2.45 -10.23
N VAL A 85 -15.84 3.36 -10.00
CA VAL A 85 -15.20 3.63 -8.71
C VAL A 85 -15.67 5.00 -8.22
N HIS A 86 -16.14 5.07 -6.97
CA HIS A 86 -16.70 6.27 -6.33
C HIS A 86 -15.77 6.87 -5.27
#